data_AF-A0A535PN17-F1
#
_entry.id   AF-A0A535PN17-F1
#
_cell.length_a   1.000
_cell.length_b   1.000
_cell.length_c   1.000
_cell.angle_alpha   90.00
_cell.angle_beta   90.00
_cell.angle_gamma   90.00
#
_symmetry.space_group_name_H-M   'P 1'
#
loop_
_entity.id
_entity.type
_entity.pdbx_description
1 polymer ?
#
loop_
_entity_poly.entity_id
_entity_poly.type
_entity_poly.pdbx_seq_one_letter_code
_entity_poly.pdbx_strand_id
1 'polypeptide(L)'
;MATTRQLRISFLVALLMLIGQFLLGMAVNLFVKIPTNHPGSNPPEYFSGVAQSVTWAILNGHILLSIHAGFGLVLVIASIGTLIQAFGNRRRDIVVSAVFGFIGVLGAGFNGGSFLNYHEDFSSMLMATGFAIAVVSYSVGLYIATETTNSTSTAT
;
A
#
# COMPACT_ATOMS: atom_id res chain seq x y z
N MET A 1 -20.76 -12.93 2.76
CA MET A 1 -20.41 -11.90 1.75
C MET A 1 -20.29 -10.56 2.47
N ALA A 2 -19.30 -9.74 2.11
CA ALA A 2 -19.16 -8.41 2.71
C ALA A 2 -20.31 -7.50 2.27
N THR A 3 -20.89 -6.77 3.22
CA THR A 3 -21.91 -5.75 2.93
C THR A 3 -21.31 -4.58 2.15
N THR A 4 -22.12 -3.86 1.38
CA THR A 4 -21.67 -2.65 0.67
C THR A 4 -21.07 -1.61 1.62
N ARG A 5 -21.61 -1.50 2.85
CA ARG A 5 -21.07 -0.64 3.91
C ARG A 5 -19.65 -1.06 4.33
N GLN A 6 -19.43 -2.36 4.58
CA GLN A 6 -18.11 -2.89 4.95
C GLN A 6 -17.08 -2.60 3.85
N LEU A 7 -17.46 -2.80 2.59
CA LEU A 7 -16.58 -2.56 1.45
C LEU A 7 -16.20 -1.08 1.30
N ARG A 8 -17.17 -0.16 1.45
CA ARG A 8 -16.91 1.29 1.45
C ARG A 8 -15.95 1.69 2.57
N ILE A 9 -16.17 1.17 3.78
CA ILE A 9 -15.28 1.41 4.92
C ILE A 9 -13.89 0.87 4.62
N SER A 10 -13.78 -0.32 4.00
CA SER A 10 -12.49 -0.91 3.63
C SER A 10 -11.69 -0.02 2.66
N PHE A 11 -12.32 0.49 1.60
CA PHE A 11 -11.68 1.45 0.68
C PHE A 11 -11.27 2.75 1.38
N LEU A 12 -12.16 3.31 2.20
CA LEU A 12 -11.87 4.54 2.95
C LEU A 12 -10.69 4.36 3.91
N VAL A 13 -10.67 3.26 4.66
CA VAL A 13 -9.57 2.94 5.58
C VAL A 13 -8.26 2.76 4.80
N ALA A 14 -8.27 2.06 3.67
CA ALA A 14 -7.09 1.90 2.83
C ALA A 14 -6.55 3.25 2.33
N LEU A 15 -7.43 4.18 1.93
CA LEU A 15 -7.04 5.54 1.53
C LEU A 15 -6.42 6.34 2.68
N LEU A 16 -7.01 6.28 3.88
CA LEU A 16 -6.46 6.95 5.06
C LEU A 16 -5.10 6.38 5.45
N MET A 17 -4.94 5.06 5.37
CA MET A 17 -3.66 4.39 5.59
C MET A 17 -2.62 4.79 4.53
N LEU A 18 -3.00 4.89 3.26
CA LEU A 18 -2.13 5.38 2.18
C LEU A 18 -1.65 6.81 2.46
N ILE A 19 -2.52 7.70 2.93
CA ILE A 19 -2.12 9.07 3.33
C ILE A 19 -1.11 9.01 4.48
N GLY A 20 -1.39 8.23 5.53
CA GLY A 20 -0.44 8.03 6.63
C GLY A 20 0.91 7.50 6.14
N GLN A 21 0.89 6.55 5.20
CA GLN A 21 2.09 6.00 4.58
C GLN A 21 2.89 7.04 3.79
N PHE A 22 2.20 7.87 3.01
CA PHE A 22 2.83 8.94 2.25
C PHE A 22 3.53 9.95 3.17
N LEU A 23 2.87 10.38 4.25
CA LEU A 23 3.45 11.30 5.23
C LEU A 23 4.67 10.67 5.94
N LEU A 24 4.56 9.41 6.36
CA LEU A 24 5.68 8.68 6.96
C LEU A 24 6.85 8.51 5.99
N GLY A 25 6.57 8.15 4.74
CA GLY A 25 7.57 8.00 3.68
C GLY A 25 8.30 9.31 3.40
N MET A 26 7.59 10.43 3.33
CA MET A 26 8.21 11.76 3.22
C MET A 26 9.10 12.07 4.42
N ALA A 27 8.63 11.81 5.64
CA ALA A 27 9.41 12.05 6.85
C ALA A 27 10.70 11.22 6.87
N VAL A 28 10.63 9.94 6.47
CA VAL A 28 11.79 9.07 6.34
C VAL A 28 12.75 9.62 5.27
N ASN A 29 12.24 9.93 4.07
CA ASN A 29 13.07 10.34 2.94
C ASN A 29 13.79 11.69 3.18
N LEU A 30 13.18 12.60 3.95
CA LEU A 30 13.73 13.93 4.20
C LEU A 30 14.58 14.02 5.47
N PHE A 31 14.29 13.21 6.49
CA PHE A 31 14.87 13.41 7.83
C PHE A 31 15.63 12.21 8.39
N VAL A 32 15.56 11.04 7.74
CA VAL A 32 16.22 9.82 8.24
C VAL A 32 17.40 9.47 7.35
N LYS A 33 18.59 9.37 7.96
CA LYS A 33 19.77 8.80 7.29
C LYS A 33 19.73 7.29 7.40
N ILE A 34 19.52 6.61 6.28
CA ILE A 34 19.54 5.15 6.20
C ILE A 34 20.96 4.71 5.86
N PRO A 35 21.63 3.89 6.70
CA PRO A 35 22.97 3.38 6.40
C PRO A 35 22.95 2.59 5.09
N THR A 36 24.01 2.69 4.29
CA THR A 36 24.14 1.96 3.01
C THR A 36 24.55 0.49 3.20
N ASN A 37 25.04 0.15 4.39
CA ASN A 37 25.43 -1.20 4.77
C ASN A 37 24.53 -1.67 5.92
N HIS A 38 23.63 -2.60 5.63
CA HIS A 38 22.78 -3.28 6.60
C HIS A 38 22.40 -4.67 6.10
N PRO A 39 21.86 -5.57 6.94
CA PRO A 39 21.33 -6.85 6.47
C PRO A 39 20.37 -6.66 5.29
N GLY A 40 20.65 -7.32 4.17
CA GLY A 40 19.88 -7.23 2.92
C GLY A 40 20.33 -6.15 1.91
N SER A 41 21.25 -5.25 2.27
CA SER A 41 21.79 -4.24 1.35
C SER A 41 22.69 -4.84 0.27
N ASN A 42 22.73 -4.22 -0.91
CA ASN A 42 23.56 -4.60 -2.06
C ASN A 42 23.40 -6.06 -2.55
N PRO A 43 22.17 -6.59 -2.69
CA PRO A 43 22.00 -7.96 -3.15
C PRO A 43 22.14 -8.01 -4.69
N PRO A 44 22.49 -9.17 -5.27
CA PRO A 44 22.86 -9.28 -6.69
C PRO A 44 21.69 -8.97 -7.65
N GLU A 45 20.45 -9.23 -7.22
CA GLU A 45 19.24 -9.03 -8.02
C GLU A 45 18.32 -7.99 -7.38
N TYR A 46 17.69 -7.12 -8.17
CA TYR A 46 16.91 -5.96 -7.70
C TYR A 46 15.82 -6.27 -6.67
N PHE A 47 15.24 -7.48 -6.74
CA PHE A 47 14.19 -7.95 -5.85
C PHE A 47 14.67 -8.88 -4.72
N SER A 48 15.93 -9.30 -4.77
CA SER A 48 16.53 -10.10 -3.69
C SER A 48 16.85 -9.21 -2.48
N GLY A 49 17.02 -9.78 -1.28
CA GLY A 49 17.35 -9.02 -0.07
C GLY A 49 16.22 -8.20 0.57
N VAL A 50 15.13 -7.89 -0.15
CA VAL A 50 14.02 -7.04 0.34
C VAL A 50 13.46 -7.52 1.68
N ALA A 51 13.21 -8.82 1.84
CA ALA A 51 12.68 -9.36 3.10
C ALA A 51 13.64 -9.14 4.28
N GLN A 52 14.95 -9.28 4.06
CA GLN A 52 15.97 -9.04 5.08
C GLN A 52 16.08 -7.55 5.40
N SER A 53 16.10 -6.68 4.39
CA SER A 53 16.16 -5.23 4.55
C SER A 53 14.95 -4.67 5.28
N VAL A 54 13.74 -5.13 4.93
CA VAL A 54 12.50 -4.73 5.62
C VAL A 54 12.49 -5.25 7.06
N THR A 55 12.92 -6.51 7.29
CA THR A 55 13.04 -7.06 8.65
C THR A 55 14.02 -6.24 9.49
N TRP A 56 15.18 -5.90 8.93
CA TRP A 56 16.14 -5.03 9.60
C TRP A 56 15.55 -3.65 9.89
N ALA A 57 14.89 -3.03 8.92
CA ALA A 57 14.27 -1.70 9.08
C ALA A 57 13.25 -1.67 10.22
N ILE A 58 12.45 -2.74 10.37
CA ILE A 58 11.45 -2.85 11.43
C ILE A 58 12.10 -3.07 12.81
N LEU A 59 13.12 -3.93 12.89
CA LEU A 59 13.66 -4.38 14.19
C LEU A 59 14.81 -3.51 14.72
N ASN A 60 15.59 -2.91 13.82
CA ASN A 60 16.85 -2.23 14.15
C ASN A 60 16.98 -0.85 13.48
N GLY A 61 16.05 -0.49 12.60
CA GLY A 61 16.07 0.79 11.90
C GLY A 61 15.75 1.98 12.80
N HIS A 62 15.88 3.17 12.24
CA HIS A 62 15.40 4.38 12.89
C HIS A 62 13.89 4.30 13.15
N ILE A 63 13.40 4.83 14.27
CA ILE A 63 11.99 4.67 14.69
C ILE A 63 10.97 5.03 13.60
N LEU A 64 11.18 6.12 12.87
CA LEU A 64 10.30 6.53 11.76
C LEU A 64 10.32 5.51 10.61
N LEU A 65 11.49 4.95 10.29
CA LEU A 65 11.64 3.92 9.28
C LEU A 65 10.96 2.62 9.72
N SER A 66 11.10 2.23 10.98
CA SER A 66 10.45 1.05 11.54
C SER A 66 8.93 1.16 11.50
N ILE A 67 8.39 2.32 11.88
CA ILE A 67 6.95 2.61 11.80
C ILE A 67 6.49 2.60 10.34
N HIS A 68 7.22 3.26 9.43
CA HIS A 68 6.90 3.29 8.01
C HIS A 68 6.85 1.88 7.40
N ALA A 69 7.90 1.08 7.59
CA ALA A 69 7.98 -0.29 7.07
C ALA A 69 6.90 -1.20 7.70
N GLY A 70 6.73 -1.16 9.02
CA GLY A 70 5.73 -1.98 9.72
C GLY A 70 4.30 -1.60 9.33
N PHE A 71 3.98 -0.31 9.30
CA PHE A 71 2.66 0.17 8.86
C PHE A 71 2.41 -0.18 7.38
N GLY A 72 3.46 -0.30 6.57
CA GLY A 72 3.37 -0.66 5.15
C GLY A 72 2.92 -2.11 4.99
N LEU A 73 3.47 -3.02 5.80
CA LEU A 73 3.01 -4.41 5.85
C LEU A 73 1.56 -4.53 6.31
N VAL A 74 1.14 -3.73 7.30
CA VAL A 74 -0.27 -3.70 7.73
C VAL A 74 -1.18 -3.22 6.59
N LEU A 75 -0.74 -2.22 5.80
CA LEU A 75 -1.47 -1.76 4.61
C LEU A 75 -1.56 -2.86 3.54
N VAL A 76 -0.50 -3.65 3.32
CA VAL A 76 -0.56 -4.82 2.42
C VAL A 76 -1.62 -5.81 2.90
N ILE A 77 -1.67 -6.13 4.19
CA ILE A 77 -2.71 -7.03 4.73
C ILE A 77 -4.12 -6.43 4.55
N ALA A 78 -4.29 -5.14 4.84
CA ALA A 78 -5.58 -4.44 4.64
C ALA A 78 -6.02 -4.41 3.17
N SER A 79 -5.07 -4.27 2.23
CA SER A 79 -5.33 -4.30 0.80
C SER A 79 -5.80 -5.68 0.31
N ILE A 80 -5.23 -6.77 0.86
CA ILE A 80 -5.71 -8.14 0.63
C ILE A 80 -7.14 -8.30 1.17
N GLY A 81 -7.40 -7.81 2.38
CA GLY A 81 -8.75 -7.81 2.98
C GLY A 81 -9.78 -7.07 2.12
N THR A 82 -9.40 -5.93 1.54
CA THR A 82 -10.25 -5.17 0.62
C THR A 82 -10.51 -5.95 -0.67
N LEU A 83 -9.48 -6.61 -1.23
CA LEU A 83 -9.60 -7.44 -2.42
C LEU A 83 -10.52 -8.67 -2.21
N ILE A 84 -10.38 -9.36 -1.07
CA ILE A 84 -11.26 -10.50 -0.71
C ILE A 84 -12.71 -10.04 -0.61
N GLN A 85 -12.96 -8.89 0.03
CA GLN A 85 -14.32 -8.32 0.12
C GLN A 85 -14.88 -7.96 -1.26
N ALA A 86 -14.06 -7.40 -2.15
CA ALA A 86 -14.43 -7.07 -3.52
C ALA A 86 -14.85 -8.32 -4.33
N PHE A 87 -14.08 -9.42 -4.26
CA PHE A 87 -14.45 -10.69 -4.89
C PHE A 87 -15.77 -11.23 -4.34
N GLY A 88 -16.01 -11.08 -3.03
CA GLY A 88 -17.27 -11.47 -2.40
C GLY A 88 -18.49 -10.67 -2.90
N ASN A 89 -18.29 -9.43 -3.38
CA ASN A 89 -19.35 -8.57 -3.93
C ASN A 89 -19.75 -8.97 -5.37
N ARG A 90 -18.91 -9.74 -6.07
CA ARG A 90 -19.13 -10.26 -7.44
C ARG A 90 -19.32 -9.21 -8.55
N ARG A 91 -19.05 -7.93 -8.26
CA ARG A 91 -19.10 -6.85 -9.26
C ARG A 91 -17.74 -6.61 -9.88
N ARG A 92 -17.67 -6.73 -11.21
CA ARG A 92 -16.42 -6.65 -11.97
C ARG A 92 -15.69 -5.33 -11.74
N ASP A 93 -16.40 -4.20 -11.73
CA ASP A 93 -15.79 -2.86 -11.63
C ASP A 93 -15.11 -2.64 -10.27
N ILE A 94 -15.74 -3.14 -9.21
CA ILE A 94 -15.21 -3.10 -7.84
C ILE A 94 -13.98 -4.01 -7.73
N VAL A 95 -14.05 -5.22 -8.30
CA VAL A 95 -12.93 -6.16 -8.31
C VAL A 95 -11.73 -5.57 -9.04
N VAL A 96 -11.95 -4.99 -10.23
CA VAL A 96 -10.89 -4.35 -11.03
C VAL A 96 -10.23 -3.22 -10.22
N SER A 97 -11.04 -2.35 -9.61
CA SER A 97 -10.53 -1.26 -8.76
C SER A 97 -9.71 -1.79 -7.58
N ALA A 98 -10.18 -2.84 -6.91
CA ALA A 98 -9.45 -3.44 -5.79
C ALA A 98 -8.14 -4.11 -6.22
N VAL A 99 -8.12 -4.75 -7.41
CA VAL A 99 -6.91 -5.39 -7.98
C VAL A 99 -5.85 -4.36 -8.31
N PHE A 100 -6.19 -3.29 -9.04
CA PHE A 100 -5.22 -2.22 -9.33
C PHE A 100 -4.73 -1.53 -8.06
N GLY A 101 -5.63 -1.33 -7.08
CA GLY A 101 -5.26 -0.80 -5.78
C GLY A 101 -4.23 -1.69 -5.05
N PHE A 102 -4.49 -3.00 -5.03
CA PHE A 102 -3.58 -3.98 -4.44
C PHE A 102 -2.22 -4.04 -5.15
N ILE A 103 -2.21 -4.04 -6.49
CA ILE A 103 -0.97 -4.01 -7.29
C ILE A 103 -0.18 -2.72 -6.99
N GLY A 104 -0.85 -1.58 -6.87
CA GLY A 104 -0.22 -0.32 -6.48
C GLY A 104 0.43 -0.38 -5.09
N VAL A 105 -0.28 -0.92 -4.09
CA VAL A 105 0.25 -1.12 -2.72
C VAL A 105 1.45 -2.07 -2.72
N LEU A 106 1.36 -3.21 -3.41
CA LEU A 106 2.48 -4.15 -3.51
C LEU A 106 3.67 -3.51 -4.22
N GLY A 107 3.45 -2.87 -5.36
CA GLY A 107 4.48 -2.19 -6.12
C GLY A 107 5.18 -1.12 -5.27
N ALA A 108 4.43 -0.36 -4.48
CA ALA A 108 4.99 0.61 -3.54
C ALA A 108 5.87 -0.07 -2.47
N GLY A 109 5.35 -1.12 -1.82
CA GLY A 109 6.09 -1.84 -0.77
C GLY A 109 7.38 -2.50 -1.28
N PHE A 110 7.33 -3.13 -2.46
CA PHE A 110 8.52 -3.73 -3.07
C PHE A 110 9.57 -2.68 -3.40
N ASN A 111 9.18 -1.55 -4.00
CA ASN A 111 10.13 -0.51 -4.35
C ASN A 111 10.68 0.24 -3.13
N GLY A 112 9.91 0.37 -2.04
CA GLY A 112 10.45 0.82 -0.75
C GLY A 112 11.50 -0.15 -0.19
N GLY A 113 11.28 -1.45 -0.32
CA GLY A 113 12.27 -2.47 0.01
C GLY A 113 13.53 -2.39 -0.86
N SER A 114 13.36 -2.21 -2.17
CA SER A 114 14.49 -2.00 -3.09
C SER A 114 15.24 -0.69 -2.81
N PHE A 115 14.56 0.36 -2.34
CA PHE A 115 15.23 1.59 -1.89
C PHE A 115 16.16 1.33 -0.69
N LEU A 116 15.78 0.45 0.24
CA LEU A 116 16.68 0.02 1.32
C LEU A 116 17.88 -0.77 0.78
N ASN A 117 17.71 -1.52 -0.31
CA ASN A 117 18.79 -2.33 -0.85
C ASN A 117 19.86 -1.50 -1.58
N TYR A 118 19.44 -0.44 -2.28
CA TYR A 118 20.28 0.26 -3.27
C TYR A 118 20.40 1.78 -3.06
N HIS A 119 19.51 2.40 -2.26
CA HIS A 119 19.45 3.86 -2.05
C HIS A 119 19.25 4.68 -3.33
N GLU A 120 18.64 4.09 -4.36
CA GLU A 120 18.43 4.71 -5.66
C GLU A 120 17.11 5.49 -5.71
N ASP A 121 17.16 6.75 -6.17
CA ASP A 121 15.98 7.62 -6.31
C ASP A 121 14.92 7.02 -7.25
N PHE A 122 15.35 6.20 -8.20
CA PHE A 122 14.46 5.45 -9.09
C PHE A 122 13.48 4.55 -8.32
N SER A 123 13.95 3.86 -7.27
CA SER A 123 13.10 3.03 -6.41
C SER A 123 12.07 3.90 -5.67
N SER A 124 12.47 5.07 -5.18
CA SER A 124 11.54 6.02 -4.55
C SER A 124 10.49 6.56 -5.52
N MET A 125 10.85 6.84 -6.77
CA MET A 125 9.91 7.25 -7.82
C MET A 125 8.88 6.15 -8.12
N LEU A 126 9.32 4.90 -8.25
CA LEU A 126 8.42 3.78 -8.47
C LEU A 126 7.51 3.53 -7.26
N MET A 127 8.03 3.72 -6.04
CA MET A 127 7.22 3.66 -4.83
C MET A 127 6.09 4.70 -4.84
N ALA A 128 6.42 5.96 -5.15
CA ALA A 128 5.44 7.03 -5.27
C ALA A 128 4.41 6.77 -6.40
N THR A 129 4.85 6.16 -7.50
CA THR A 129 3.97 5.77 -8.60
C THR A 129 2.98 4.68 -8.18
N GLY A 130 3.45 3.64 -7.49
CA GLY A 130 2.59 2.60 -6.91
C GLY A 130 1.57 3.16 -5.93
N PHE A 131 1.99 4.09 -5.07
CA PHE A 131 1.10 4.85 -4.19
C PHE A 131 0.01 5.60 -4.98
N ALA A 132 0.37 6.34 -6.03
CA ALA A 132 -0.59 7.10 -6.83
C ALA A 132 -1.62 6.18 -7.50
N ILE A 133 -1.17 5.06 -8.06
CA ILE A 133 -2.06 4.02 -8.63
C ILE A 133 -3.03 3.50 -7.56
N ALA A 134 -2.53 3.23 -6.36
CA ALA A 134 -3.36 2.73 -5.26
C ALA A 134 -4.42 3.74 -4.83
N VAL A 135 -4.05 5.02 -4.66
CA VAL A 135 -4.97 6.10 -4.30
C VAL A 135 -6.08 6.26 -5.34
N VAL A 136 -5.73 6.35 -6.62
CA VAL A 136 -6.72 6.49 -7.70
C VAL A 136 -7.66 5.29 -7.71
N SER A 137 -7.11 4.07 -7.66
CA SER A 137 -7.90 2.84 -7.74
C SER A 137 -8.87 2.68 -6.56
N TYR A 138 -8.43 2.96 -5.34
CA TYR A 138 -9.31 2.88 -4.16
C TYR A 138 -10.30 4.03 -4.08
N SER A 139 -9.98 5.22 -4.61
CA SER A 139 -10.93 6.32 -4.73
C SER A 139 -12.06 5.98 -5.71
N VAL A 140 -11.72 5.41 -6.87
CA VAL A 140 -12.70 4.91 -7.85
C VAL A 140 -13.55 3.77 -7.24
N GLY A 141 -12.92 2.81 -6.56
CA GLY A 141 -13.63 1.74 -5.87
C GLY A 141 -14.62 2.25 -4.81
N LEU A 142 -14.24 3.26 -4.04
CA LEU A 142 -15.11 3.92 -3.05
C LEU A 142 -16.29 4.64 -3.71
N TYR A 143 -16.05 5.33 -4.82
CA TYR A 143 -17.08 6.03 -5.59
C TYR A 143 -18.15 5.04 -6.10
N ILE A 144 -17.72 3.98 -6.79
CA ILE A 144 -18.61 2.94 -7.35
C ILE A 144 -19.41 2.25 -6.23
N ALA A 145 -18.76 1.90 -5.12
CA ALA A 145 -19.43 1.28 -3.98
C ALA A 145 -20.48 2.20 -3.33
N THR A 146 -20.31 3.52 -3.44
CA THR A 146 -21.26 4.52 -2.93
C THR A 146 -22.50 4.64 -3.82
N GLU A 147 -22.33 4.76 -5.15
CA GLU A 147 -23.46 4.82 -6.10
C GLU A 147 -24.40 3.62 -5.94
N THR A 148 -23.82 2.44 -5.75
CA THR A 148 -24.55 1.18 -5.52
C THR A 148 -25.52 1.26 -4.35
N THR A 149 -25.10 1.93 -3.26
CA THR A 149 -25.93 2.04 -2.05
C THR A 149 -27.14 2.93 -2.30
N ASN A 150 -26.93 4.02 -3.05
CA ASN A 150 -27.98 4.99 -3.34
C ASN A 150 -29.08 4.39 -4.24
N SER A 151 -28.70 3.61 -5.26
CA SER A 151 -29.68 2.95 -6.14
C SER A 151 -30.57 1.95 -5.40
N THR A 152 -30.06 1.24 -4.40
CA THR A 152 -30.88 0.32 -3.58
C THR A 152 -31.85 1.08 -2.68
N SER A 153 -31.45 2.23 -2.12
CA SER A 153 -32.30 3.03 -1.23
C SER A 153 -33.47 3.73 -1.93
N THR A 154 -33.35 4.02 -3.23
CA THR A 154 -34.44 4.64 -4.01
C THR A 154 -35.46 3.64 -4.54
N ALA A 155 -35.17 2.34 -4.47
CA ALA A 155 -36.03 1.28 -4.99
C ALA A 155 -36.95 0.64 -3.92
N THR A 156 -36.90 1.13 -2.68
CA THR A 156 -37.72 0.72 -1.53
C THR A 156 -38.63 1.86 -1.10
#